data_AF-A0A357L9Y7-F1
#
_entry.id   AF-A0A357L9Y7-F1
#
_cell.length_a   1.000
_cell.length_b   1.000
_cell.length_c   1.000
_cell.angle_alpha   90.00
_cell.angle_beta   90.00
_cell.angle_gamma   90.00
#
_symmetry.space_group_name_H-M   'P 1'
#
loop_
_entity.id
_entity.type
_entity.pdbx_description
1 polymer ?
#
loop_
_entity_poly.entity_id
_entity_poly.type
_entity_poly.pdbx_seq_one_letter_code
_entity_poly.pdbx_strand_id
1 'polypeptide(L)'
;DNGWNGGVQFMIVVQNATIGDNVVEASSVAPNVGPPFSDARISNFTFVGARSNAFRLNTGTRGRYVNGVVSYGPECFRWETTAGDGAAGFNAATDPRFNSVLLDCAAGVQTAASDAAAVAGSLAADANNSTATADTLIATFVNGANETARAPFDVTALGLGSFFTPVTYIGAVKDGADRWWAGWSCGLEASSDC
;
A
#
# COMPACT_ATOMS: atom_id res chain seq x y z
N ASP A 1 -8.95 -8.92 11.87
CA ASP A 1 -7.86 -8.15 12.52
C ASP A 1 -8.50 -7.09 13.42
N ASN A 2 -7.80 -6.49 14.38
CA ASN A 2 -8.41 -5.52 15.30
C ASN A 2 -7.39 -4.53 15.88
N GLY A 3 -7.13 -3.45 15.13
CA GLY A 3 -6.39 -2.30 15.66
C GLY A 3 -4.87 -2.41 15.60
N TRP A 4 -4.28 -2.97 14.55
CA TRP A 4 -2.80 -2.95 14.46
C TRP A 4 -2.30 -1.52 14.22
N ASN A 5 -1.37 -1.08 15.07
CA ASN A 5 -0.69 0.20 14.95
C ASN A 5 0.82 -0.01 15.08
N GLY A 6 1.56 0.29 14.01
CA GLY A 6 2.99 0.06 13.92
C GLY A 6 3.58 0.60 12.62
N GLY A 7 4.91 0.57 12.54
CA GLY A 7 5.67 0.95 11.36
C GLY A 7 6.20 -0.27 10.61
N VAL A 8 6.17 -0.22 9.27
CA VAL A 8 6.88 -1.17 8.39
C VAL A 8 7.54 -0.39 7.26
N GLN A 9 8.80 -0.72 6.95
CA GLN A 9 9.53 -0.15 5.80
C GLN A 9 10.17 -1.27 4.97
N PHE A 10 10.26 -1.07 3.65
CA PHE A 10 10.84 -2.02 2.68
C PHE A 10 10.06 -3.33 2.63
N MET A 11 8.74 -3.24 2.36
CA MET A 11 7.85 -4.41 2.35
C MET A 11 7.67 -4.96 0.94
N ILE A 12 8.09 -6.20 0.71
CA ILE A 12 7.80 -6.94 -0.53
C ILE A 12 6.65 -7.90 -0.26
N VAL A 13 5.57 -7.81 -1.03
CA VAL A 13 4.51 -8.83 -1.05
C VAL A 13 4.26 -9.27 -2.47
N VAL A 14 4.49 -10.56 -2.74
CA VAL A 14 4.11 -11.21 -3.98
C VAL A 14 3.07 -12.27 -3.65
N GLN A 15 1.82 -12.03 -4.02
CA GLN A 15 0.75 -13.00 -3.80
C GLN A 15 0.85 -14.15 -4.79
N ASN A 16 0.50 -15.35 -4.32
CA ASN A 16 0.28 -16.48 -5.20
C ASN A 16 -0.86 -16.17 -6.19
N ALA A 17 -0.71 -16.59 -7.44
CA ALA A 17 -1.70 -16.31 -8.49
C ALA A 17 -3.08 -16.97 -8.25
N THR A 18 -3.13 -18.05 -7.46
CA THR A 18 -4.32 -18.91 -7.30
C THR A 18 -4.88 -18.96 -5.89
N ILE A 19 -4.10 -18.57 -4.88
CA ILE A 19 -4.46 -18.63 -3.46
C ILE A 19 -4.22 -17.27 -2.82
N GLY A 20 -5.10 -16.88 -1.89
CA GLY A 20 -5.08 -15.59 -1.22
C GLY A 20 -6.30 -14.74 -1.57
N ASP A 21 -6.43 -13.61 -0.89
CA ASP A 21 -7.53 -12.66 -1.05
C ASP A 21 -6.99 -11.23 -1.23
N ASN A 22 -6.66 -10.55 -0.12
CA ASN A 22 -6.17 -9.18 -0.12
C ASN A 22 -4.69 -9.09 0.28
N VAL A 23 -3.94 -8.09 -0.21
CA VAL A 23 -2.56 -7.87 0.26
C VAL A 23 -2.60 -7.22 1.64
N VAL A 24 -3.32 -6.11 1.75
CA VAL A 24 -3.64 -5.47 3.02
C VAL A 24 -5.10 -5.73 3.33
N GLU A 25 -5.39 -6.32 4.48
CA GLU A 25 -6.72 -6.35 5.07
C GLU A 25 -6.65 -5.79 6.49
N ALA A 26 -7.34 -4.67 6.70
CA ALA A 26 -7.27 -3.92 7.95
C ALA A 26 -8.67 -3.54 8.46
N SER A 27 -8.86 -3.54 9.78
CA SER A 27 -10.09 -3.28 10.51
C SER A 27 -9.84 -3.06 12.01
N SER A 28 -10.76 -2.35 12.65
CA SER A 28 -10.87 -2.07 14.08
C SER A 28 -12.25 -2.51 14.57
N VAL A 29 -12.41 -2.55 15.88
CA VAL A 29 -13.65 -2.99 16.54
C VAL A 29 -14.90 -2.22 16.07
N ALA A 30 -14.77 -0.93 15.81
CA ALA A 30 -15.80 -0.07 15.26
C ALA A 30 -15.17 1.20 14.66
N PRO A 31 -15.87 1.91 13.75
CA PRO A 31 -15.38 3.19 13.23
C PRO A 31 -15.28 4.21 14.36
N ASN A 32 -14.20 4.98 14.40
CA ASN A 32 -13.96 6.01 15.42
C ASN A 32 -13.98 5.59 16.90
N VAL A 33 -13.97 4.29 17.24
CA VAL A 33 -13.97 3.84 18.64
C VAL A 33 -12.57 3.42 19.08
N GLY A 34 -11.94 4.33 19.85
CA GLY A 34 -10.76 4.10 20.68
C GLY A 34 -9.44 3.85 19.93
N PRO A 35 -8.29 4.07 20.57
CA PRO A 35 -7.13 3.25 20.29
C PRO A 35 -7.28 1.84 20.92
N PRO A 36 -6.65 0.80 20.33
CA PRO A 36 -5.83 0.95 19.14
C PRO A 36 -6.69 0.96 17.85
N PHE A 37 -6.46 1.99 17.03
CA PHE A 37 -6.97 2.04 15.66
C PHE A 37 -6.09 1.17 14.77
N SER A 38 -6.66 0.63 13.69
CA SER A 38 -5.88 0.03 12.60
C SER A 38 -5.23 1.15 11.80
N ASP A 39 -4.13 1.66 12.35
CA ASP A 39 -3.48 2.92 11.96
C ASP A 39 -2.00 2.70 11.64
N ALA A 40 -1.74 1.65 10.86
CA ALA A 40 -0.45 1.32 10.29
C ALA A 40 0.25 2.52 9.64
N ARG A 41 1.59 2.52 9.68
CA ARG A 41 2.44 3.37 8.86
C ARG A 41 3.34 2.46 8.03
N ILE A 42 3.06 2.35 6.73
CA ILE A 42 3.83 1.51 5.82
C ILE A 42 4.51 2.41 4.80
N SER A 43 5.84 2.34 4.71
CA SER A 43 6.62 3.07 3.70
C SER A 43 7.42 2.12 2.81
N ASN A 44 7.69 2.52 1.57
CA ASN A 44 8.55 1.76 0.65
C ASN A 44 8.09 0.32 0.50
N PHE A 45 6.92 0.12 -0.09
CA PHE A 45 6.34 -1.20 -0.30
C PHE A 45 6.16 -1.49 -1.79
N THR A 46 6.31 -2.76 -2.17
CA THR A 46 5.94 -3.26 -3.50
C THR A 46 4.97 -4.42 -3.33
N PHE A 47 3.74 -4.23 -3.80
CA PHE A 47 2.68 -5.24 -3.77
C PHE A 47 2.39 -5.74 -5.17
N VAL A 48 2.57 -7.04 -5.37
CA VAL A 48 2.34 -7.73 -6.64
C VAL A 48 1.31 -8.81 -6.41
N GLY A 49 0.25 -8.85 -7.22
CA GLY A 49 -0.74 -9.91 -7.12
C GLY A 49 -1.84 -9.84 -8.16
N ALA A 50 -2.71 -10.84 -8.14
CA ALA A 50 -3.83 -10.96 -9.08
C ALA A 50 -5.07 -11.57 -8.40
N ARG A 51 -5.19 -11.35 -7.09
CA ARG A 51 -6.30 -11.82 -6.26
C ARG A 51 -7.24 -10.66 -5.98
N SER A 52 -8.15 -10.78 -5.02
CA SER A 52 -9.33 -9.90 -4.94
C SER A 52 -9.01 -8.41 -4.91
N ASN A 53 -8.13 -7.93 -4.01
CA ASN A 53 -7.80 -6.50 -3.90
C ASN A 53 -6.38 -6.28 -3.37
N ALA A 54 -5.72 -5.20 -3.78
CA ALA A 54 -4.47 -4.80 -3.12
C ALA A 54 -4.76 -4.34 -1.68
N PHE A 55 -5.75 -3.48 -1.50
CA PHE A 55 -6.17 -2.98 -0.20
C PHE A 55 -7.65 -3.29 0.04
N ARG A 56 -7.92 -4.02 1.12
CA ARG A 56 -9.24 -4.11 1.74
C ARG A 56 -9.23 -3.35 3.06
N LEU A 57 -9.83 -2.17 3.02
CA LEU A 57 -9.89 -1.23 4.14
C LEU A 57 -11.29 -1.34 4.72
N ASN A 58 -11.40 -2.09 5.83
CA ASN A 58 -12.66 -2.32 6.53
C ASN A 58 -12.80 -1.34 7.72
N THR A 59 -13.83 -1.59 8.52
CA THR A 59 -14.24 -0.86 9.74
C THR A 59 -13.10 -0.16 10.47
N GLY A 60 -13.14 1.17 10.60
CA GLY A 60 -12.23 1.91 11.46
C GLY A 60 -10.76 1.98 11.03
N THR A 61 -10.40 1.49 9.84
CA THR A 61 -9.02 1.58 9.32
C THR A 61 -8.61 3.02 9.04
N ARG A 62 -7.41 3.43 9.46
CA ARG A 62 -6.87 4.79 9.26
C ARG A 62 -5.47 4.84 8.63
N GLY A 63 -4.88 3.68 8.38
CA GLY A 63 -3.47 3.53 8.02
C GLY A 63 -2.96 4.50 6.94
N ARG A 64 -1.66 4.80 7.01
CA ARG A 64 -0.97 5.66 6.06
C ARG A 64 0.08 4.85 5.32
N TYR A 65 -0.05 4.83 4.00
CA TYR A 65 0.77 4.04 3.08
C TYR A 65 1.50 5.01 2.17
N VAL A 66 2.83 4.99 2.18
CA VAL A 66 3.62 5.98 1.43
C VAL A 66 4.74 5.32 0.63
N ASN A 67 5.18 5.99 -0.44
CA ASN A 67 6.29 5.52 -1.28
C ASN A 67 6.07 4.10 -1.79
N GLY A 68 4.87 3.82 -2.29
CA GLY A 68 4.44 2.46 -2.64
C GLY A 68 4.37 2.20 -4.13
N VAL A 69 4.50 0.94 -4.52
CA VAL A 69 4.18 0.43 -5.85
C VAL A 69 3.19 -0.72 -5.71
N VAL A 70 2.12 -0.68 -6.50
CA VAL A 70 1.09 -1.72 -6.55
C VAL A 70 0.93 -2.13 -8.01
N SER A 71 1.25 -3.39 -8.28
CA SER A 71 1.05 -4.06 -9.57
C SER A 71 0.01 -5.15 -9.36
N TYR A 72 -1.21 -4.93 -9.86
CA TYR A 72 -2.36 -5.74 -9.49
C TYR A 72 -3.29 -6.05 -10.67
N GLY A 73 -3.84 -7.26 -10.71
CA GLY A 73 -4.83 -7.62 -11.74
C GLY A 73 -6.21 -7.01 -11.44
N PRO A 74 -6.82 -7.33 -10.29
CA PRO A 74 -8.12 -6.76 -9.90
C PRO A 74 -8.06 -5.32 -9.40
N GLU A 75 -9.06 -4.88 -8.65
CA GLU A 75 -9.14 -3.50 -8.18
C GLU A 75 -8.06 -3.18 -7.12
N CYS A 76 -7.59 -1.94 -7.10
CA CYS A 76 -6.66 -1.51 -6.05
C CYS A 76 -7.33 -1.50 -4.68
N PHE A 77 -8.54 -0.96 -4.59
CA PHE A 77 -9.22 -0.68 -3.33
C PHE A 77 -10.60 -1.32 -3.24
N ARG A 78 -10.75 -2.15 -2.21
CA ARG A 78 -12.00 -2.40 -1.52
C ARG A 78 -12.08 -1.50 -0.30
N TRP A 79 -12.76 -0.36 -0.44
CA TRP A 79 -12.97 0.59 0.65
C TRP A 79 -14.38 0.44 1.21
N GLU A 80 -14.52 -0.24 2.34
CA GLU A 80 -15.83 -0.44 2.95
C GLU A 80 -16.37 0.88 3.52
N THR A 81 -17.70 1.06 3.50
CA THR A 81 -18.37 2.26 4.04
C THR A 81 -18.14 2.47 5.54
N THR A 82 -17.62 1.48 6.25
CA THR A 82 -17.28 1.55 7.66
C THR A 82 -15.80 1.89 7.91
N ALA A 83 -14.95 1.98 6.88
CA ALA A 83 -13.56 2.35 7.04
C ALA A 83 -13.42 3.76 7.65
N GLY A 84 -12.28 4.01 8.31
CA GLY A 84 -11.99 5.31 8.93
C GLY A 84 -13.03 5.75 9.96
N ASP A 85 -13.71 6.86 9.69
CA ASP A 85 -14.80 7.34 10.55
C ASP A 85 -16.16 6.67 10.30
N GLY A 86 -16.27 5.84 9.25
CA GLY A 86 -17.50 5.18 8.85
C GLY A 86 -18.53 6.14 8.22
N ALA A 87 -18.09 7.32 7.81
CA ALA A 87 -18.88 8.25 7.03
C ALA A 87 -18.52 8.15 5.54
N ALA A 88 -19.44 8.55 4.67
CA ALA A 88 -19.18 8.57 3.24
C ALA A 88 -18.25 9.73 2.85
N GLY A 89 -17.32 9.47 1.93
CA GLY A 89 -16.33 10.45 1.48
C GLY A 89 -15.04 10.41 2.30
N PHE A 90 -14.09 11.29 1.94
CA PHE A 90 -12.75 11.29 2.53
C PHE A 90 -12.59 12.34 3.63
N ASN A 91 -12.06 11.91 4.77
CA ASN A 91 -11.62 12.74 5.89
C ASN A 91 -10.18 12.43 6.27
N ALA A 92 -9.25 13.31 5.91
CA ALA A 92 -7.80 13.11 6.12
C ALA A 92 -7.37 12.93 7.60
N ALA A 93 -8.22 13.27 8.56
CA ALA A 93 -7.92 13.09 9.98
C ALA A 93 -8.20 11.65 10.47
N THR A 94 -9.15 10.97 9.84
CA THR A 94 -9.72 9.71 10.33
C THR A 94 -9.68 8.58 9.33
N ASP A 95 -9.36 8.83 8.07
CA ASP A 95 -9.39 7.84 7.01
C ASP A 95 -8.00 7.40 6.54
N PRO A 96 -7.91 6.24 5.86
CA PRO A 96 -6.70 5.78 5.22
C PRO A 96 -6.12 6.80 4.24
N ARG A 97 -4.79 6.93 4.22
CA ARG A 97 -4.07 7.93 3.43
C ARG A 97 -2.97 7.31 2.58
N PHE A 98 -2.83 7.83 1.38
CA PHE A 98 -1.83 7.41 0.40
C PHE A 98 -0.99 8.61 -0.05
N ASN A 99 0.33 8.48 -0.05
CA ASN A 99 1.25 9.52 -0.53
C ASN A 99 2.35 8.91 -1.40
N SER A 100 2.61 9.47 -2.58
CA SER A 100 3.60 8.94 -3.53
C SER A 100 3.43 7.43 -3.80
N VAL A 101 2.21 7.00 -4.12
CA VAL A 101 1.92 5.59 -4.47
C VAL A 101 1.61 5.45 -5.95
N LEU A 102 2.33 4.57 -6.65
CA LEU A 102 2.02 4.15 -8.02
C LEU A 102 1.08 2.93 -7.97
N LEU A 103 -0.11 3.09 -8.51
CA LEU A 103 -1.20 2.12 -8.50
C LEU A 103 -1.51 1.69 -9.93
N ASP A 104 -1.00 0.53 -10.33
CA ASP A 104 -1.32 -0.13 -11.59
C ASP A 104 -2.21 -1.33 -11.31
N CYS A 105 -3.52 -1.16 -11.51
CA CYS A 105 -4.53 -2.17 -11.23
C CYS A 105 -5.39 -2.38 -12.47
N ALA A 106 -5.41 -3.59 -13.05
CA ALA A 106 -6.02 -3.81 -14.37
C ALA A 106 -7.55 -3.65 -14.37
N ALA A 107 -8.24 -3.93 -13.25
CA ALA A 107 -9.67 -3.63 -13.09
C ALA A 107 -9.95 -2.18 -12.65
N GLY A 108 -8.91 -1.35 -12.52
CA GLY A 108 -8.99 0.02 -12.06
C GLY A 108 -8.83 0.17 -10.54
N VAL A 109 -9.17 1.35 -10.06
CA VAL A 109 -8.85 1.75 -8.68
C VAL A 109 -9.84 1.16 -7.67
N GLN A 110 -11.13 0.99 -8.03
CA GLN A 110 -12.16 0.45 -7.14
C GLN A 110 -13.38 -0.05 -7.93
N THR A 111 -14.23 -0.87 -7.29
CA THR A 111 -15.56 -1.24 -7.81
C THR A 111 -16.70 -0.43 -7.17
N ALA A 112 -17.92 -0.58 -7.69
CA ALA A 112 -19.12 0.11 -7.21
C ALA A 112 -19.52 -0.22 -5.76
N ALA A 113 -18.94 -1.27 -5.18
CA ALA A 113 -19.20 -1.66 -3.80
C ALA A 113 -18.17 -1.09 -2.80
N SER A 114 -17.25 -0.24 -3.28
CA SER A 114 -16.39 0.62 -2.46
C SER A 114 -16.98 2.03 -2.30
N ASP A 115 -16.59 2.74 -1.25
CA ASP A 115 -16.78 4.19 -1.18
C ASP A 115 -15.85 4.90 -2.18
N ALA A 116 -16.37 5.19 -3.36
CA ALA A 116 -15.62 5.84 -4.43
C ALA A 116 -15.19 7.28 -4.09
N ALA A 117 -15.96 8.00 -3.26
CA ALA A 117 -15.63 9.37 -2.89
C ALA A 117 -14.45 9.40 -1.90
N ALA A 118 -14.41 8.44 -0.99
CA ALA A 118 -13.30 8.28 -0.05
C ALA A 118 -11.99 7.91 -0.77
N VAL A 119 -12.05 6.92 -1.69
CA VAL A 119 -10.90 6.52 -2.52
C VAL A 119 -10.38 7.70 -3.36
N ALA A 120 -11.27 8.40 -4.08
CA ALA A 120 -10.87 9.53 -4.91
C ALA A 120 -10.29 10.68 -4.08
N GLY A 121 -10.90 11.01 -2.94
CA GLY A 121 -10.42 12.06 -2.04
C GLY A 121 -9.06 11.73 -1.43
N SER A 122 -8.84 10.49 -1.00
CA SER A 122 -7.58 10.05 -0.41
C SER A 122 -6.44 10.08 -1.42
N LEU A 123 -6.69 9.63 -2.67
CA LEU A 123 -5.68 9.68 -3.73
C LEU A 123 -5.38 11.11 -4.18
N ALA A 124 -6.39 11.98 -4.27
CA ALA A 124 -6.22 13.38 -4.65
C ALA A 124 -5.54 14.24 -3.56
N ALA A 125 -5.46 13.76 -2.32
CA ALA A 125 -4.80 14.45 -1.22
C ALA A 125 -3.26 14.54 -1.39
N ASP A 126 -2.69 13.78 -2.32
CA ASP A 126 -1.28 13.81 -2.65
C ASP A 126 -1.08 13.72 -4.17
N ALA A 127 -0.54 14.77 -4.77
CA ALA A 127 -0.35 14.86 -6.21
C ALA A 127 0.67 13.85 -6.78
N ASN A 128 1.46 13.20 -5.92
CA ASN A 128 2.41 12.18 -6.32
C ASN A 128 1.83 10.76 -6.29
N ASN A 129 0.55 10.57 -5.93
CA ASN A 129 -0.14 9.34 -6.27
C ASN A 129 -0.34 9.25 -7.79
N SER A 130 -0.29 8.04 -8.35
CA SER A 130 -0.59 7.80 -9.77
C SER A 130 -1.45 6.57 -9.94
N THR A 131 -2.46 6.69 -10.77
CA THR A 131 -3.35 5.59 -11.20
C THR A 131 -3.40 5.45 -12.72
N ALA A 132 -2.70 6.34 -13.45
CA ALA A 132 -2.70 6.43 -14.91
C ALA A 132 -1.35 6.05 -15.53
N THR A 133 -0.36 5.71 -14.71
CA THR A 133 0.95 5.24 -15.13
C THR A 133 1.05 3.77 -14.79
N ALA A 134 1.20 2.93 -15.81
CA ALA A 134 1.47 1.51 -15.62
C ALA A 134 2.81 1.33 -14.91
N ASP A 135 2.93 0.27 -14.11
CA ASP A 135 4.20 -0.10 -13.51
C ASP A 135 5.16 -0.68 -14.57
N THR A 136 6.45 -0.67 -14.24
CA THR A 136 7.52 -1.25 -15.07
C THR A 136 8.41 -2.15 -14.25
N LEU A 137 7.86 -2.80 -13.22
CA LEU A 137 8.62 -3.65 -12.32
C LEU A 137 9.44 -4.68 -13.11
N ILE A 138 10.71 -4.81 -12.75
CA ILE A 138 11.61 -5.84 -13.25
C ILE A 138 11.77 -6.92 -12.18
N ALA A 139 12.09 -8.15 -12.59
CA ALA A 139 12.27 -9.28 -11.67
C ALA A 139 11.11 -9.41 -10.65
N THR A 140 9.88 -9.15 -11.10
CA THR A 140 8.61 -9.16 -10.34
C THR A 140 8.39 -7.95 -9.42
N PHE A 141 9.35 -7.56 -8.59
CA PHE A 141 9.13 -6.55 -7.53
C PHE A 141 10.20 -5.45 -7.45
N VAL A 142 11.20 -5.48 -8.33
CA VAL A 142 12.26 -4.47 -8.36
C VAL A 142 11.80 -3.32 -9.23
N ASN A 143 12.05 -2.09 -8.80
CA ASN A 143 11.68 -0.92 -9.59
C ASN A 143 12.28 -0.92 -11.00
N GLY A 144 11.45 -0.53 -11.95
CA GLY A 144 11.87 -0.15 -13.29
C GLY A 144 11.87 1.37 -13.48
N ALA A 145 11.72 1.79 -14.74
CA ALA A 145 11.84 3.17 -15.16
C ALA A 145 10.72 4.06 -14.59
N ASN A 146 9.47 3.57 -14.60
CA ASN A 146 8.31 4.34 -14.16
C ASN A 146 8.33 4.56 -12.65
N GLU A 147 8.70 3.56 -11.86
CA GLU A 147 8.87 3.68 -10.40
C GLU A 147 9.99 4.65 -10.06
N THR A 148 11.14 4.53 -10.76
CA THR A 148 12.32 5.38 -10.56
C THR A 148 12.05 6.85 -10.87
N ALA A 149 11.11 7.15 -11.77
CA ALA A 149 10.75 8.52 -12.13
C ALA A 149 9.82 9.21 -11.11
N ARG A 150 9.31 8.50 -10.10
CA ARG A 150 8.36 9.07 -9.12
C ARG A 150 9.10 9.78 -7.98
N ALA A 151 8.60 10.96 -7.61
CA ALA A 151 9.07 11.67 -6.43
C ALA A 151 8.56 10.98 -5.14
N PRO A 152 9.44 10.64 -4.19
CA PRO A 152 9.02 10.06 -2.92
C PRO A 152 8.44 11.13 -1.98
N PHE A 153 7.56 10.69 -1.10
CA PHE A 153 7.10 11.36 0.09
C PHE A 153 8.16 11.33 1.19
N ASP A 154 8.31 12.44 1.93
CA ASP A 154 9.21 12.53 3.08
C ASP A 154 8.64 11.77 4.29
N VAL A 155 9.19 10.59 4.55
CA VAL A 155 8.77 9.68 5.62
C VAL A 155 8.96 10.26 7.03
N THR A 156 9.76 11.31 7.22
CA THR A 156 9.90 11.96 8.54
C THR A 156 8.58 12.59 9.00
N ALA A 157 7.68 12.91 8.07
CA ALA A 157 6.33 13.40 8.34
C ALA A 157 5.34 12.32 8.84
N LEU A 158 5.76 11.05 8.96
CA LEU A 158 4.90 9.95 9.47
C LEU A 158 4.83 9.88 11.00
N GLY A 159 5.70 10.61 11.72
CA GLY A 159 5.60 10.75 13.18
C GLY A 159 6.05 9.53 14.00
N LEU A 160 6.85 8.62 13.43
CA LEU A 160 7.45 7.47 14.14
C LEU A 160 8.95 7.66 14.45
N GLY A 161 9.40 8.90 14.62
CA GLY A 161 10.80 9.22 14.94
C GLY A 161 11.77 8.72 13.85
N SER A 162 12.89 8.14 14.27
CA SER A 162 13.92 7.59 13.38
C SER A 162 13.63 6.16 12.89
N PHE A 163 12.41 5.66 13.07
CA PHE A 163 12.05 4.31 12.61
C PHE A 163 12.17 4.19 11.09
N PHE A 164 11.71 5.22 10.35
CA PHE A 164 11.81 5.25 8.90
C PHE A 164 13.12 5.88 8.44
N THR A 165 13.80 5.20 7.55
CA THR A 165 14.97 5.70 6.82
C THR A 165 14.49 6.51 5.62
N PRO A 166 14.81 7.81 5.51
CA PRO A 166 14.50 8.58 4.30
C PRO A 166 15.22 8.00 3.09
N VAL A 167 14.49 7.81 1.99
CA VAL A 167 15.02 7.35 0.72
C VAL A 167 14.52 8.22 -0.43
N THR A 168 15.19 8.15 -1.57
CA THR A 168 14.91 8.97 -2.75
C THR A 168 14.06 8.25 -3.81
N TYR A 169 13.32 7.21 -3.43
CA TYR A 169 12.56 6.36 -4.36
C TYR A 169 11.27 5.81 -3.71
N ILE A 170 10.31 5.41 -4.54
CA ILE A 170 9.12 4.64 -4.14
C ILE A 170 9.35 3.15 -4.37
N GLY A 171 8.55 2.26 -3.78
CA GLY A 171 8.75 0.81 -3.89
C GLY A 171 9.72 0.28 -2.84
N ALA A 172 9.75 -1.04 -2.69
CA ALA A 172 10.56 -1.73 -1.68
C ALA A 172 12.01 -1.98 -2.09
N VAL A 173 12.29 -2.07 -3.39
CA VAL A 173 13.62 -2.38 -3.93
C VAL A 173 13.98 -1.36 -5.01
N LYS A 174 15.03 -0.58 -4.77
CA LYS A 174 15.33 0.63 -5.55
C LYS A 174 15.60 0.36 -7.02
N ASP A 175 16.39 -0.67 -7.31
CA ASP A 175 16.90 -1.01 -8.64
C ASP A 175 17.53 -2.42 -8.61
N GLY A 176 18.03 -2.90 -9.76
CA GLY A 176 18.62 -4.23 -9.88
C GLY A 176 19.93 -4.45 -9.11
N ALA A 177 20.57 -3.39 -8.60
CA ALA A 177 21.75 -3.50 -7.75
C ALA A 177 21.37 -3.62 -6.26
N ASP A 178 20.15 -3.24 -5.89
CA ASP A 178 19.63 -3.34 -4.54
C ASP A 178 19.20 -4.79 -4.21
N ARG A 179 19.98 -5.42 -3.33
CA ARG A 179 19.84 -6.83 -2.95
C ARG A 179 19.60 -7.01 -1.46
N TRP A 180 19.06 -6.02 -0.76
CA TRP A 180 18.83 -6.10 0.70
C TRP A 180 17.97 -7.30 1.11
N TRP A 181 17.10 -7.78 0.21
CA TRP A 181 16.19 -8.90 0.39
C TRP A 181 16.84 -10.28 0.15
N ALA A 182 18.00 -10.34 -0.51
CA ALA A 182 18.63 -11.60 -0.91
C ALA A 182 19.43 -12.26 0.24
N GLY A 183 19.60 -13.58 0.18
CA GLY A 183 20.43 -14.34 1.13
C GLY A 183 19.83 -14.60 2.53
N TRP A 184 18.66 -14.03 2.83
CA TRP A 184 17.93 -14.32 4.08
C TRP A 184 16.43 -14.50 3.87
N SER A 185 15.86 -13.94 2.80
CA SER A 185 14.50 -14.27 2.41
C SER A 185 14.45 -15.66 1.78
N CYS A 186 13.27 -16.26 1.83
CA CYS A 186 12.97 -17.53 1.22
C CYS A 186 11.90 -17.32 0.15
N GLY A 187 12.03 -17.98 -1.00
CA GLY A 187 11.08 -17.92 -2.12
C GLY A 187 11.14 -16.66 -2.99
N LEU A 188 11.99 -15.68 -2.68
CA LEU A 188 12.17 -14.46 -3.50
C LEU A 188 13.35 -14.56 -4.49
N GLU A 189 14.28 -15.49 -4.28
CA GLU A 189 15.29 -15.87 -5.28
C GLU A 189 15.24 -17.37 -5.55
N ALA A 190 15.50 -17.75 -6.80
CA ALA A 190 15.48 -19.15 -7.24
C ALA A 190 16.48 -20.06 -6.50
N SER A 191 17.45 -19.48 -5.78
CA SER A 191 18.43 -20.22 -4.98
C SER A 191 17.98 -20.50 -3.54
N SER A 192 16.79 -20.03 -3.13
CA SER A 192 16.27 -20.15 -1.76
C SER A 192 14.84 -20.69 -1.78
N ASP A 193 14.70 -22.02 -1.89
CA ASP A 193 13.40 -22.69 -2.00
C ASP A 193 12.66 -22.75 -0.65
N CYS A 194 11.37 -22.35 -0.68
CA CYS A 194 10.29 -22.80 0.20
C CYS A 194 9.09 -23.19 -0.68
#